data_AF-A0A838KKF0-F1
#
_entry.id   AF-A0A838KKF0-F1
#
_cell.length_a   1.000
_cell.length_b   1.000
_cell.length_c   1.000
_cell.angle_alpha   90.00
_cell.angle_beta   90.00
_cell.angle_gamma   90.00
#
_symmetry.space_group_name_H-M   'P 1'
#
loop_
_entity.id
_entity.type
_entity.pdbx_description
1 polymer ?
#
loop_
_entity_poly.entity_id
_entity_poly.type
_entity_poly.pdbx_seq_one_letter_code
_entity_poly.pdbx_strand_id
1 'polypeptide(L)'
;SRDLAEALRLGLAGEPGTSVVMPSLPGPGPRLQDVVDLTTGLDVTVLKGFDFWFEDADGTDASVSATLEQLNASIDPTRRLTSVEAAYWTSVGTKEHLRWVLPHEEDTTLTALARLHAAGADSLGTDSRLVGSFRAHGLLVPVWDLPVGTGAEAVEEPAAAFAERLAQVIGDESPLSQEERSARNGLANRQLTIR
;
A
#
# COMPACT_ATOMS: atom_id res chain seq x y z
N SER A 1 15.82 0.03 10.92
CA SER A 1 16.26 0.68 9.67
C SER A 1 17.74 0.52 9.37
N ARG A 2 18.63 0.22 10.34
CA ARG A 2 20.05 -0.10 10.04
C ARG A 2 20.23 -1.41 9.27
N ASP A 3 19.40 -2.39 9.59
CA ASP A 3 19.20 -3.62 8.84
C ASP A 3 18.92 -3.36 7.36
N LEU A 4 17.98 -2.47 7.04
CA LEU A 4 17.66 -2.11 5.66
C LEU A 4 18.81 -1.36 4.97
N ALA A 5 19.49 -0.46 5.69
CA ALA A 5 20.67 0.23 5.17
C ALA A 5 21.81 -0.75 4.83
N GLU A 6 22.03 -1.75 5.69
CA GLU A 6 23.04 -2.77 5.46
C GLU A 6 22.64 -3.70 4.29
N ALA A 7 21.37 -4.06 4.16
CA ALA A 7 20.88 -4.81 3.01
C ALA A 7 21.15 -4.09 1.68
N LEU A 8 20.84 -2.79 1.63
CA LEU A 8 21.11 -1.96 0.46
C LEU A 8 22.61 -1.90 0.16
N ARG A 9 23.44 -1.68 1.17
CA ARG A 9 24.89 -1.61 1.02
C ARG A 9 25.50 -2.92 0.52
N LEU A 10 25.04 -4.06 1.05
CA LEU A 10 25.47 -5.39 0.61
C LEU A 10 25.03 -5.67 -0.83
N GLY A 11 23.79 -5.32 -1.19
CA GLY A 11 23.29 -5.45 -2.56
C GLY A 11 24.10 -4.63 -3.56
N LEU A 12 24.42 -3.38 -3.24
CA LEU A 12 25.23 -2.50 -4.10
C LEU A 12 26.69 -2.96 -4.24
N ALA A 13 27.22 -3.67 -3.25
CA ALA A 13 28.57 -4.22 -3.29
C ALA A 13 28.66 -5.61 -3.95
N GLY A 14 27.52 -6.29 -4.09
CA GLY A 14 27.44 -7.64 -4.68
C GLY A 14 27.47 -7.62 -6.20
N GLU A 15 27.86 -8.74 -6.80
CA GLU A 15 27.73 -8.94 -8.25
C GLU A 15 26.25 -9.15 -8.61
N PRO A 16 25.76 -8.59 -9.74
CA PRO A 16 24.41 -8.84 -10.24
C PRO A 16 24.08 -10.34 -10.29
N GLY A 17 22.89 -10.72 -9.82
CA GLY A 17 22.46 -12.12 -9.71
C GLY A 17 22.90 -12.83 -8.42
N THR A 18 23.72 -12.19 -7.57
CA THR A 18 24.09 -12.74 -6.27
C THR A 18 23.02 -12.43 -5.21
N SER A 19 22.63 -13.44 -4.42
CA SER A 19 21.71 -13.24 -3.30
C SER A 19 22.34 -12.41 -2.19
N VAL A 20 21.61 -11.42 -1.67
CA VAL A 20 22.03 -10.62 -0.51
C VAL A 20 21.84 -11.46 0.77
N VAL A 21 22.95 -11.88 1.37
CA VAL A 21 22.93 -12.62 2.65
C VAL A 21 23.05 -11.64 3.80
N MET A 22 21.97 -11.47 4.55
CA MET A 22 21.94 -10.58 5.70
C MET A 22 22.68 -11.18 6.90
N PRO A 23 23.57 -10.43 7.56
CA PRO A 23 24.13 -10.84 8.85
C PRO A 23 23.03 -10.84 9.93
N SER A 24 23.18 -11.70 10.95
CA SER A 24 22.21 -11.83 12.05
C SER A 24 22.06 -10.54 12.87
N LEU A 25 23.11 -9.71 12.91
CA LEU A 25 23.09 -8.37 13.46
C LEU A 25 23.84 -7.44 12.50
N PRO A 26 23.24 -6.32 12.05
CA PRO A 26 23.86 -5.41 11.08
C PRO A 26 25.07 -4.63 11.64
N GLY A 27 25.46 -4.85 12.90
CA GLY A 27 26.56 -4.12 13.54
C GLY A 27 26.34 -2.60 13.62
N PRO A 28 27.40 -1.82 13.90
CA PRO A 28 27.38 -0.37 13.76
C PRO A 28 27.26 0.03 12.29
N GLY A 29 26.41 1.00 11.99
CA GLY A 29 26.23 1.48 10.61
C GLY A 29 25.23 2.63 10.51
N PRO A 30 25.14 3.26 9.33
CA PRO A 30 24.15 4.30 9.06
C PRO A 30 22.74 3.72 9.16
N ARG A 31 21.76 4.58 9.41
CA ARG A 31 20.35 4.22 9.29
C ARG A 31 19.93 4.38 7.83
N LEU A 32 18.79 3.80 7.45
CA LEU A 32 18.28 3.91 6.08
C LEU A 32 18.16 5.37 5.61
N GLN A 33 17.62 6.24 6.46
CA GLN A 33 17.48 7.67 6.18
C GLN A 33 18.81 8.40 5.94
N ASP A 34 19.93 7.83 6.36
CA ASP A 34 21.26 8.43 6.18
C ASP A 34 21.88 8.00 4.83
N VAL A 35 21.26 7.05 4.10
CA VAL A 35 21.76 6.49 2.83
C VAL A 35 20.76 6.61 1.66
N VAL A 36 19.56 7.11 1.91
CA VAL A 36 18.56 7.39 0.86
C VAL A 36 18.31 8.89 0.76
N ASP A 37 18.04 9.37 -0.44
CA ASP A 37 17.61 10.76 -0.65
C ASP A 37 16.16 10.92 -0.21
N LEU A 38 15.95 11.66 0.88
CA LEU A 38 14.62 11.95 1.43
C LEU A 38 13.91 13.12 0.73
N THR A 39 14.61 13.81 -0.17
CA THR A 39 14.07 14.96 -0.91
C THR A 39 13.45 14.56 -2.25
N THR A 40 13.81 13.39 -2.75
CA THR A 40 13.27 12.83 -4.00
C THR A 40 12.08 11.92 -3.69
N GLY A 41 10.97 12.12 -4.41
CA GLY A 41 9.79 11.25 -4.32
C GLY A 41 10.07 9.86 -4.87
N LEU A 42 9.32 8.85 -4.39
CA LEU A 42 9.42 7.50 -4.91
C LEU A 42 8.58 7.35 -6.18
N ASP A 43 9.22 7.10 -7.32
CA ASP A 43 8.52 6.78 -8.56
C ASP A 43 8.17 5.28 -8.61
N VAL A 44 6.90 4.96 -8.38
CA VAL A 44 6.39 3.59 -8.37
C VAL A 44 5.72 3.26 -9.70
N THR A 45 6.28 2.29 -10.41
CA THR A 45 5.67 1.68 -11.60
C THR A 45 5.07 0.32 -11.25
N VAL A 46 3.78 0.12 -11.55
CA VAL A 46 3.10 -1.17 -11.40
C VAL A 46 3.15 -1.91 -12.74
N LEU A 47 3.91 -3.00 -12.78
CA LEU A 47 3.99 -3.87 -13.95
C LEU A 47 2.87 -4.93 -13.93
N LYS A 48 2.42 -5.34 -15.11
CA LYS A 48 1.30 -6.28 -15.27
C LYS A 48 1.69 -7.75 -15.09
N GLY A 49 2.99 -8.04 -15.08
CA GLY A 49 3.54 -9.38 -15.19
C GLY A 49 4.99 -9.44 -14.74
N PHE A 50 5.54 -10.66 -14.79
CA PHE A 50 6.92 -10.97 -14.43
C PHE A 50 7.89 -10.87 -15.61
N ASP A 51 7.45 -10.37 -16.76
CA ASP A 51 8.25 -10.27 -17.99
C ASP A 51 9.58 -9.53 -17.76
N PHE A 52 9.59 -8.53 -16.88
CA PHE A 52 10.78 -7.74 -16.53
C PHE A 52 11.92 -8.56 -15.88
N TRP A 53 11.63 -9.75 -15.32
CA TRP A 53 12.66 -10.62 -14.75
C TRP A 53 13.49 -11.33 -15.83
N PHE A 54 13.00 -11.37 -17.06
CA PHE A 54 13.56 -12.19 -18.14
C PHE A 54 14.08 -11.35 -19.31
N GLU A 55 14.10 -10.02 -19.20
CA GLU A 55 14.54 -9.10 -20.28
C GLU A 55 15.99 -9.36 -20.75
N ASP A 56 16.84 -9.98 -19.91
CA ASP A 56 18.24 -10.36 -20.22
C ASP A 56 18.43 -11.89 -20.40
N ALA A 57 17.37 -12.68 -20.38
CA ALA A 57 17.47 -14.13 -20.57
C ALA A 57 17.56 -14.46 -22.07
N ASP A 58 18.78 -14.51 -22.61
CA ASP A 58 19.07 -14.98 -23.97
C ASP A 58 18.44 -16.36 -24.22
N GLY A 59 17.29 -16.36 -24.90
CA GLY A 59 16.56 -17.57 -25.30
C GLY A 59 15.59 -18.10 -24.25
N THR A 60 14.33 -17.64 -24.31
CA THR A 60 13.23 -18.29 -23.57
C THR A 60 12.98 -19.69 -24.12
N ASP A 61 13.56 -20.68 -23.46
CA ASP A 61 13.16 -22.08 -23.54
C ASP A 61 11.64 -22.19 -23.33
N ALA A 62 10.96 -23.09 -24.05
CA ALA A 62 9.50 -23.23 -24.00
C ALA A 62 8.97 -23.52 -22.58
N SER A 63 9.82 -24.13 -21.74
CA SER A 63 9.57 -24.36 -20.31
C SER A 63 9.45 -23.05 -19.50
N VAL A 64 10.27 -22.04 -19.83
CA VAL A 64 10.27 -20.72 -19.19
C VAL A 64 9.02 -19.94 -19.58
N SER A 65 8.64 -19.98 -20.86
CA SER A 65 7.44 -19.29 -21.35
C SER A 65 6.16 -19.83 -20.70
N ALA A 66 6.02 -21.16 -20.58
CA ALA A 66 4.86 -21.75 -19.90
C ALA A 66 4.80 -21.40 -18.41
N THR A 67 5.96 -21.37 -17.75
CA THR A 67 6.06 -20.95 -16.34
C THR A 67 5.66 -19.48 -16.18
N LEU A 68 6.13 -18.60 -17.07
CA LEU A 68 5.80 -17.18 -17.07
C LEU A 68 4.31 -16.94 -17.31
N GLU A 69 3.68 -17.65 -18.25
CA GLU A 69 2.25 -17.57 -18.50
C GLU A 69 1.45 -17.97 -17.25
N GLN A 70 1.84 -19.06 -16.58
CA GLN A 70 1.20 -19.49 -15.34
C GLN A 70 1.37 -18.47 -14.20
N LEU A 71 2.56 -17.87 -14.06
CA LEU A 71 2.83 -16.85 -13.06
C LEU A 71 2.01 -15.59 -13.32
N ASN A 72 1.99 -15.10 -14.57
CA ASN A 72 1.20 -13.93 -14.97
C ASN A 72 -0.30 -14.18 -14.76
N ALA A 73 -0.81 -15.38 -15.02
CA ALA A 73 -2.21 -15.74 -14.78
C ALA A 73 -2.60 -15.77 -13.29
N SER A 74 -1.62 -15.82 -12.37
CA SER A 74 -1.87 -15.80 -10.92
C SER A 74 -1.92 -14.40 -10.31
N ILE A 75 -1.61 -13.35 -11.08
CA ILE A 75 -1.58 -11.97 -10.61
C ILE A 75 -3.00 -11.42 -10.56
N ASP A 76 -3.37 -10.86 -9.40
CA ASP A 76 -4.55 -10.01 -9.29
C ASP A 76 -4.28 -8.65 -9.99
N PRO A 77 -5.03 -8.28 -11.04
CA PRO A 77 -4.82 -7.04 -11.76
C PRO A 77 -4.82 -5.84 -10.82
N THR A 78 -3.72 -5.09 -10.83
CA THR A 78 -3.52 -3.93 -9.94
C THR A 78 -3.18 -2.69 -10.76
N ARG A 79 -3.73 -1.55 -10.36
CA ARG A 79 -3.42 -0.23 -10.92
C ARG A 79 -3.19 0.76 -9.80
N ARG A 80 -2.10 1.51 -9.89
CA ARG A 80 -1.86 2.68 -9.03
C ARG A 80 -2.77 3.82 -9.51
N LEU A 81 -3.44 4.48 -8.57
CA LEU A 81 -4.19 5.71 -8.87
C LEU A 81 -3.23 6.88 -9.07
N THR A 82 -3.69 7.87 -9.82
CA THR A 82 -2.91 9.06 -10.18
C THR A 82 -3.40 10.32 -9.50
N SER A 83 -4.66 10.35 -9.04
CA SER A 83 -5.26 11.48 -8.34
C SER A 83 -4.76 11.63 -6.90
N VAL A 84 -4.24 10.56 -6.31
CA VAL A 84 -3.75 10.50 -4.93
C VAL A 84 -2.50 9.64 -4.81
N GLU A 85 -1.67 9.93 -3.82
CA GLU A 85 -0.43 9.19 -3.58
C GLU A 85 -0.69 7.84 -2.92
N ALA A 86 0.06 6.81 -3.35
CA ALA A 86 0.11 5.48 -2.74
C ALA A 86 -1.25 4.76 -2.58
N ALA A 87 -2.20 4.99 -3.50
CA ALA A 87 -3.44 4.23 -3.60
C ALA A 87 -3.41 3.24 -4.76
N TYR A 88 -3.85 2.01 -4.49
CA TYR A 88 -3.79 0.89 -5.42
C TYR A 88 -5.15 0.22 -5.52
N TRP A 89 -5.74 0.29 -6.71
CA TRP A 89 -6.91 -0.50 -7.06
C TRP A 89 -6.47 -1.90 -7.44
N THR A 90 -7.14 -2.92 -6.92
CA THR A 90 -6.87 -4.33 -7.23
C THR A 90 -8.18 -5.06 -7.48
N SER A 91 -8.25 -5.82 -8.56
CA SER A 91 -9.34 -6.76 -8.84
C SER A 91 -8.93 -8.18 -8.45
N VAL A 92 -9.66 -8.79 -7.52
CA VAL A 92 -9.43 -10.18 -7.07
C VAL A 92 -10.47 -11.14 -7.65
N GLY A 93 -11.04 -10.77 -8.80
CA GLY A 93 -12.11 -11.48 -9.53
C GLY A 93 -13.49 -11.39 -8.88
N THR A 94 -13.61 -11.73 -7.60
CA THR A 94 -14.89 -11.70 -6.87
C THR A 94 -15.22 -10.34 -6.25
N LYS A 95 -14.20 -9.49 -6.11
CA LYS A 95 -14.29 -8.15 -5.53
C LYS A 95 -13.27 -7.23 -6.19
N GLU A 96 -13.52 -5.94 -6.06
CA GLU A 96 -12.52 -4.90 -6.30
C GLU A 96 -12.22 -4.20 -4.98
N HIS A 97 -10.95 -3.82 -4.80
CA HIS A 97 -10.49 -3.14 -3.60
C HIS A 97 -9.70 -1.89 -3.95
N LEU A 98 -9.88 -0.83 -3.16
CA LEU A 98 -8.85 0.20 -3.04
C LEU A 98 -8.06 -0.03 -1.75
N ARG A 99 -6.75 -0.23 -1.87
CA ARG A 99 -5.82 -0.29 -0.74
C ARG A 99 -4.97 0.97 -0.78
N TRP A 100 -4.98 1.76 0.28
CA TRP A 100 -4.36 3.08 0.26
C TRP A 100 -3.42 3.26 1.44
N VAL A 101 -2.12 3.42 1.17
CA VAL A 101 -1.15 3.72 2.23
C VAL A 101 -1.27 5.20 2.59
N LEU A 102 -1.71 5.49 3.82
CA LEU A 102 -1.83 6.87 4.28
C LEU A 102 -0.53 7.33 4.98
N PRO A 103 0.04 8.49 4.61
CA PRO A 103 1.34 8.97 5.10
C PRO A 103 1.24 9.64 6.47
N HIS A 104 0.47 9.06 7.38
CA HIS A 104 0.24 9.58 8.73
C HIS A 104 0.38 8.47 9.75
N GLU A 105 0.72 8.84 10.99
CA GLU A 105 0.80 7.92 12.12
C GLU A 105 -0.50 7.12 12.27
N GLU A 106 -0.36 5.86 12.69
CA GLU A 106 -1.47 4.92 12.83
C GLU A 106 -2.64 5.50 13.66
N ASP A 107 -2.34 6.09 14.81
CA ASP A 107 -3.36 6.60 15.73
C ASP A 107 -4.10 7.82 15.17
N THR A 108 -3.35 8.74 14.56
CA THR A 108 -3.89 9.94 13.89
C THR A 108 -4.81 9.53 12.73
N THR A 109 -4.34 8.58 11.91
CA THR A 109 -5.11 8.05 10.78
C THR A 109 -6.38 7.36 11.25
N LEU A 110 -6.28 6.47 12.24
CA LEU A 110 -7.41 5.72 12.77
C LEU A 110 -8.48 6.64 13.36
N THR A 111 -8.04 7.69 14.06
CA THR A 111 -8.92 8.71 14.64
C THR A 111 -9.65 9.48 13.55
N ALA A 112 -8.95 9.97 12.52
CA ALA A 112 -9.55 10.69 11.40
C ALA A 112 -10.57 9.82 10.63
N LEU A 113 -10.24 8.57 10.35
CA LEU A 113 -11.18 7.61 9.73
C LEU A 113 -12.42 7.37 10.60
N ALA A 114 -12.26 7.32 11.92
CA ALA A 114 -13.39 7.17 12.84
C ALA A 114 -14.33 8.37 12.80
N ARG A 115 -13.79 9.60 12.68
CA ARG A 115 -14.60 10.82 12.51
C ARG A 115 -15.38 10.79 11.21
N LEU A 116 -14.71 10.47 10.09
CA LEU A 116 -15.37 10.34 8.80
C LEU A 116 -16.44 9.24 8.83
N HIS A 117 -16.16 8.10 9.45
CA HIS A 117 -17.11 7.00 9.56
C HIS A 117 -18.34 7.38 10.39
N ALA A 118 -18.16 8.05 11.53
CA ALA A 118 -19.27 8.54 12.35
C ALA A 118 -20.13 9.58 11.60
N ALA A 119 -19.51 10.38 10.72
CA ALA A 119 -20.21 11.33 9.87
C ALA A 119 -20.80 10.71 8.57
N GLY A 120 -20.61 9.42 8.33
CA GLY A 120 -21.03 8.75 7.08
C GLY A 120 -20.26 9.22 5.84
N ALA A 121 -19.07 9.79 6.02
CA ALA A 121 -18.24 10.41 4.99
C ALA A 121 -17.01 9.56 4.59
N ASP A 122 -16.95 8.30 5.04
CA ASP A 122 -15.85 7.35 4.81
C ASP A 122 -15.98 6.53 3.52
N SER A 123 -17.06 6.72 2.76
CA SER A 123 -17.31 6.05 1.48
C SER A 123 -16.55 6.71 0.31
N LEU A 124 -16.19 5.91 -0.70
CA LEU A 124 -15.62 6.30 -2.00
C LEU A 124 -16.67 6.27 -3.13
N GLY A 125 -17.93 6.54 -2.82
CA GLY A 125 -19.04 6.50 -3.79
C GLY A 125 -19.98 5.32 -3.57
N THR A 126 -20.98 5.21 -4.44
CA THR A 126 -22.10 4.28 -4.27
C THR A 126 -21.63 2.85 -4.02
N ASP A 127 -22.19 2.23 -2.98
CA ASP A 127 -21.93 0.84 -2.57
C ASP A 127 -20.47 0.50 -2.21
N SER A 128 -19.60 1.52 -2.06
CA SER A 128 -18.26 1.32 -1.51
C SER A 128 -18.29 1.28 0.02
N ARG A 129 -17.43 0.46 0.61
CA ARG A 129 -17.38 0.27 2.06
C ARG A 129 -15.96 0.16 2.58
N LEU A 130 -15.62 0.96 3.59
CA LEU A 130 -14.40 0.77 4.39
C LEU A 130 -14.53 -0.51 5.23
N VAL A 131 -13.81 -1.56 4.83
CA VAL A 131 -13.95 -2.90 5.45
C VAL A 131 -12.95 -3.17 6.55
N GLY A 132 -11.79 -2.53 6.53
CA GLY A 132 -10.74 -2.72 7.51
C GLY A 132 -9.46 -2.00 7.11
N SER A 133 -8.36 -2.35 7.76
CA SER A 133 -7.05 -1.82 7.41
C SER A 133 -5.96 -2.86 7.63
N PHE A 134 -4.90 -2.77 6.83
CA PHE A 134 -3.65 -3.41 7.18
C PHE A 134 -2.78 -2.46 7.99
N ARG A 135 -1.91 -3.01 8.83
CA ARG A 135 -0.83 -2.30 9.48
C ARG A 135 0.51 -2.84 9.04
N ALA A 136 1.37 -1.95 8.56
CA ALA A 136 2.75 -2.24 8.22
C ALA A 136 3.62 -1.02 8.54
N HIS A 137 4.78 -1.23 9.16
CA HIS A 137 5.78 -0.19 9.42
C HIS A 137 5.27 1.09 10.11
N GLY A 138 4.26 0.96 11.00
CA GLY A 138 3.67 2.11 11.72
C GLY A 138 2.64 2.91 10.91
N LEU A 139 2.36 2.50 9.66
CA LEU A 139 1.36 3.10 8.80
C LEU A 139 0.11 2.21 8.71
N LEU A 140 -1.01 2.86 8.43
CA LEU A 140 -2.26 2.19 8.07
C LEU A 140 -2.45 2.14 6.56
N VAL A 141 -2.99 1.02 6.11
CA VAL A 141 -3.48 0.82 4.75
C VAL A 141 -4.96 0.50 4.82
N PRO A 142 -5.86 1.51 4.88
CA PRO A 142 -7.29 1.26 4.84
C PRO A 142 -7.69 0.61 3.52
N VAL A 143 -8.71 -0.23 3.60
CA VAL A 143 -9.21 -1.03 2.47
C VAL A 143 -10.68 -0.75 2.26
N TRP A 144 -11.02 -0.33 1.05
CA TRP A 144 -12.40 -0.22 0.60
C TRP A 144 -12.76 -1.39 -0.29
N ASP A 145 -13.89 -2.04 0.00
CA ASP A 145 -14.57 -2.88 -0.97
C ASP A 145 -15.31 -1.98 -1.96
N LEU A 146 -15.19 -2.32 -3.24
CA LEU A 146 -15.84 -1.64 -4.36
C LEU A 146 -16.73 -2.64 -5.12
N PRO A 147 -17.82 -2.18 -5.75
CA PRO A 147 -18.58 -3.00 -6.68
C PRO A 147 -17.70 -3.61 -7.79
N VAL A 148 -17.99 -4.85 -8.18
CA VAL A 148 -17.29 -5.48 -9.30
C VAL A 148 -17.63 -4.72 -10.59
N GLY A 149 -16.62 -4.39 -11.38
CA GLY A 149 -16.75 -3.61 -12.60
C GLY A 149 -16.63 -2.10 -12.40
N THR A 150 -16.33 -1.61 -11.18
CA THR A 150 -16.02 -0.19 -10.95
C THR A 150 -14.80 0.23 -11.78
N GLY A 151 -13.72 -0.54 -11.71
CA GLY A 151 -12.46 -0.25 -12.41
C GLY A 151 -11.71 0.95 -11.81
N ALA A 152 -10.38 0.96 -11.97
CA ALA A 152 -9.52 1.96 -11.33
C ALA A 152 -9.86 3.42 -11.72
N GLU A 153 -10.23 3.68 -12.98
CA GLU A 153 -10.51 5.02 -13.48
C GLU A 153 -11.70 5.68 -12.77
N ALA A 154 -12.75 4.91 -12.46
CA ALA A 154 -13.92 5.42 -11.76
C ALA A 154 -13.64 5.72 -10.27
N VAL A 155 -12.52 5.25 -9.72
CA VAL A 155 -12.13 5.47 -8.32
C VAL A 155 -11.29 6.74 -8.15
N GLU A 156 -10.70 7.27 -9.22
CA GLU A 156 -9.80 8.43 -9.18
C GLU A 156 -10.46 9.67 -8.54
N GLU A 157 -11.63 10.07 -9.04
CA GLU A 157 -12.36 11.24 -8.52
C GLU A 157 -12.87 11.03 -7.08
N PRO A 158 -13.53 9.90 -6.72
CA PRO A 158 -13.92 9.65 -5.34
C PRO A 158 -12.74 9.59 -4.36
N ALA A 159 -11.59 9.05 -4.78
CA ALA A 159 -10.39 9.01 -3.95
C ALA A 159 -9.85 10.41 -3.68
N ALA A 160 -9.78 11.28 -4.69
CA ALA A 160 -9.38 12.69 -4.51
C ALA A 160 -10.33 13.42 -3.56
N ALA A 161 -11.65 13.27 -3.76
CA ALA A 161 -12.65 13.86 -2.87
C ALA A 161 -12.54 13.34 -1.42
N PHE A 162 -12.20 12.06 -1.24
CA PHE A 162 -11.94 11.50 0.09
C PHE A 162 -10.66 12.07 0.71
N ALA A 163 -9.59 12.24 -0.06
CA ALA A 163 -8.36 12.88 0.43
C ALA A 163 -8.64 14.30 0.96
N GLU A 164 -9.47 15.08 0.27
CA GLU A 164 -9.88 16.41 0.73
C GLU A 164 -10.64 16.36 2.07
N ARG A 165 -11.59 15.42 2.22
CA ARG A 165 -12.32 15.22 3.47
C ARG A 165 -11.39 14.77 4.60
N LEU A 166 -10.47 13.86 4.30
CA LEU A 166 -9.48 13.38 5.27
C LEU A 166 -8.58 14.51 5.73
N ALA A 167 -8.10 15.35 4.81
CA ALA A 167 -7.23 16.50 5.12
C ALA A 167 -7.90 17.52 6.06
N GLN A 168 -9.23 17.61 6.05
CA GLN A 168 -9.98 18.51 6.95
C GLN A 168 -10.02 18.02 8.41
N VAL A 169 -9.90 16.71 8.64
CA VAL A 169 -10.06 16.10 9.97
C VAL A 169 -8.78 15.44 10.49
N ILE A 170 -7.79 15.23 9.63
CA ILE A 170 -6.50 14.67 10.02
C ILE A 170 -5.77 15.64 10.95
N GLY A 171 -5.34 15.15 12.11
CA GLY A 171 -4.72 15.98 13.14
C GLY A 171 -5.69 16.79 14.01
N ASP A 172 -7.01 16.62 13.89
CA ASP A 172 -7.96 17.20 14.85
C ASP A 172 -7.86 16.50 16.22
N GLU A 173 -7.29 17.21 17.20
CA GLU A 173 -7.08 16.77 18.59
C GLU A 173 -8.31 16.95 19.50
N SER A 174 -9.45 17.42 18.96
CA SER A 174 -10.66 17.57 19.75
C SER A 174 -11.10 16.23 20.38
N PRO A 175 -11.68 16.21 21.59
CA PRO A 175 -12.12 14.96 22.21
C PRO A 175 -13.15 14.22 21.35
N LEU A 176 -12.96 12.91 21.17
CA LEU A 176 -13.89 12.09 20.40
C LEU A 176 -15.25 11.94 21.10
N SER A 177 -16.31 12.10 20.32
CA SER A 177 -17.69 11.79 20.70
C SER A 177 -17.85 10.30 21.00
N GLN A 178 -19.00 9.92 21.57
CA GLN A 178 -19.29 8.50 21.84
C GLN A 178 -19.35 7.67 20.55
N GLU A 179 -19.92 8.23 19.49
CA GLU A 179 -20.05 7.59 18.18
C GLU A 179 -18.68 7.42 17.53
N GLU A 180 -17.85 8.48 17.55
CA GLU A 180 -16.48 8.44 17.02
C GLU A 180 -15.61 7.44 17.78
N ARG A 181 -15.72 7.37 19.12
CA ARG A 181 -15.01 6.34 19.93
C ARG A 181 -15.45 4.92 19.56
N SER A 182 -16.73 4.72 19.32
CA SER A 182 -17.28 3.42 18.92
C SER A 182 -16.81 3.03 17.52
N ALA A 183 -16.81 3.98 16.58
CA ALA A 183 -16.27 3.81 15.23
C ALA A 183 -14.78 3.46 15.25
N ARG A 184 -13.98 4.19 16.05
CA ARG A 184 -12.54 3.99 16.21
C ARG A 184 -12.24 2.57 16.72
N ASN A 185 -12.95 2.11 17.74
CA ASN A 185 -12.82 0.75 18.26
C ASN A 185 -13.23 -0.31 17.23
N GLY A 186 -14.29 -0.05 16.47
CA GLY A 186 -14.74 -0.93 15.40
C GLY A 186 -13.72 -1.07 14.28
N LEU A 187 -13.08 0.03 13.87
CA LEU A 187 -12.01 0.03 12.86
C LEU A 187 -10.74 -0.66 13.38
N ALA A 188 -10.34 -0.40 14.64
CA ALA A 188 -9.20 -1.04 15.28
C ALA A 188 -9.35 -2.56 15.33
N ASN A 189 -10.54 -3.06 15.65
CA ASN A 189 -10.83 -4.50 15.69
C ASN A 189 -10.80 -5.18 14.32
N ARG A 190 -10.84 -4.41 13.23
CA ARG A 190 -10.75 -4.89 11.84
C ARG A 190 -9.38 -4.61 11.22
N GLN A 191 -8.36 -4.37 12.06
CA GLN A 191 -6.99 -4.16 11.64
C GLN A 191 -6.24 -5.50 11.59
N LEU A 192 -5.51 -5.74 10.50
CA LEU A 192 -4.64 -6.89 10.34
C LEU A 192 -3.19 -6.43 10.27
N THR A 193 -2.35 -6.91 11.18
CA THR A 193 -0.90 -6.64 11.09
C THR A 193 -0.27 -7.60 10.09
N ILE A 194 0.29 -7.05 9.03
CA ILE A 194 1.10 -7.78 8.06
C ILE A 194 2.57 -7.54 8.39
N ARG A 195 3.39 -8.60 8.31
CA ARG A 195 4.82 -8.57 8.61
C ARG A 195 5.63 -8.53 7.34
#